data_AF-A0AAD9V9P8-F1
#
_entry.id   AF-A0AAD9V9P8-F1
#
_cell.length_a   1.000
_cell.length_b   1.000
_cell.length_c   1.000
_cell.angle_alpha   90.00
_cell.angle_beta   90.00
_cell.angle_gamma   90.00
#
_symmetry.space_group_name_H-M   'P 1'
#
loop_
_entity.id
_entity.type
_entity.pdbx_description
1 polymer ?
#
loop_
_entity_poly.entity_id
_entity_poly.type
_entity_poly.pdbx_seq_one_letter_code
_entity_poly.pdbx_strand_id
1 'polypeptide(L)'
;MFKRHHNPSVWADYKKAGNKAVGMLRNIKRKFYVSKLEQNENDAKGTWKIIKSISGMVKQFKRVNSLRIEDRIIEDTFEMASEFNSHFSSVADKLRSLLPQTNFDMYKLINFVRSKKDNNVLFSIPPITEVKVIDCLKFRALVHIKPVVSTSSVHECSS
;
A
#
# COMPACT_ATOMS: atom_id res chain seq x y z
N MET A 1 3.08 28.41 34.92
CA MET A 1 3.43 27.11 35.52
C MET A 1 2.82 27.06 36.92
N PHE A 2 1.73 26.32 37.12
CA PHE A 2 0.98 26.35 38.40
C PHE A 2 1.68 25.47 39.44
N LYS A 3 2.13 26.07 40.56
CA LYS A 3 2.74 25.38 41.70
C LYS A 3 1.67 24.52 42.40
N ARG A 4 2.02 23.30 42.82
CA ARG A 4 1.16 22.44 43.65
C ARG A 4 0.75 23.23 44.90
N HIS A 5 -0.51 23.63 44.99
CA HIS A 5 -1.05 24.25 46.19
C HIS A 5 -1.08 23.18 47.29
N HIS A 6 -0.53 23.47 48.47
CA HIS A 6 -0.45 22.53 49.59
C HIS A 6 -1.79 22.33 50.33
N ASN A 7 -2.90 22.78 49.72
CA ASN A 7 -4.25 22.59 50.23
C ASN A 7 -4.91 21.40 49.50
N PRO A 8 -5.16 20.27 50.19
CA PRO A 8 -5.77 19.08 49.60
C PRO A 8 -7.13 19.34 48.92
N SER A 9 -7.93 20.29 49.42
CA SER A 9 -9.23 20.65 48.86
C SER A 9 -9.10 21.31 47.49
N VAL A 10 -8.20 22.30 47.37
CA VAL A 10 -7.95 23.02 46.11
C VAL A 10 -7.43 22.07 45.02
N TRP A 11 -6.58 21.12 45.39
CA TRP A 11 -6.08 20.09 44.48
C TRP A 11 -7.18 19.11 44.03
N ALA A 12 -8.07 18.72 44.95
CA ALA A 12 -9.22 17.87 44.64
C ALA A 12 -10.19 18.56 43.67
N ASP A 13 -10.49 19.84 43.90
CA ASP A 13 -11.35 20.64 43.03
C ASP A 13 -10.74 20.84 41.63
N TYR A 14 -9.43 21.11 41.56
CA TYR A 14 -8.70 21.16 40.29
C TYR A 14 -8.78 19.85 39.52
N LYS A 15 -8.50 18.71 40.18
CA LYS A 15 -8.62 17.39 39.55
C LYS A 15 -10.05 17.12 39.08
N LYS A 16 -11.05 17.47 39.87
CA LYS A 16 -12.47 17.31 39.51
C LYS A 16 -12.82 18.13 38.28
N ALA A 17 -12.37 19.39 38.20
CA ALA A 17 -12.55 20.24 37.04
C ALA A 17 -11.82 19.68 35.80
N GLY A 18 -10.57 19.23 35.95
CA GLY A 18 -9.80 18.62 34.87
C GLY A 18 -10.44 17.33 34.35
N ASN A 19 -10.87 16.44 35.25
CA ASN A 19 -11.59 15.22 34.90
C ASN A 19 -12.92 15.50 34.21
N LYS A 20 -13.66 16.52 34.67
CA LYS A 20 -14.91 16.98 34.02
C LYS A 20 -14.63 17.47 32.60
N ALA A 21 -13.60 18.30 32.41
CA ALA A 21 -13.21 18.79 31.09
C ALA A 21 -12.77 17.66 30.15
N VAL A 22 -11.94 16.72 30.62
CA VAL A 22 -11.53 15.53 29.86
C VAL A 22 -12.74 14.65 29.52
N GLY A 23 -13.67 14.47 30.46
CA GLY A 23 -14.91 13.74 30.25
C GLY A 23 -15.79 14.38 29.19
N MET A 24 -15.97 15.70 29.24
CA MET A 24 -16.68 16.48 28.22
C MET A 24 -16.03 16.33 26.84
N LEU A 25 -14.71 16.47 26.75
CA LEU A 25 -13.96 16.32 25.50
C LEU A 25 -14.13 14.92 24.90
N ARG A 26 -14.00 13.87 25.74
CA ARG A 26 -14.22 12.47 25.31
C ARG A 26 -15.65 12.25 24.79
N ASN A 27 -16.64 12.82 25.47
CA ASN A 27 -18.04 12.70 25.08
C ASN A 27 -18.31 13.40 23.74
N ILE A 28 -17.81 14.63 23.55
CA ILE A 28 -17.94 15.38 22.30
C ILE A 28 -17.32 14.60 21.13
N LYS A 29 -16.09 14.09 21.30
CA LYS A 29 -15.43 13.27 20.27
C LYS A 29 -16.24 12.02 19.94
N ARG A 30 -16.73 11.30 20.96
CA ARG A 30 -17.56 10.11 20.76
C ARG A 30 -18.81 10.44 19.95
N LYS A 31 -19.57 11.45 20.35
CA LYS A 31 -20.80 11.87 19.66
C LYS A 31 -20.54 12.22 18.20
N PHE A 32 -19.47 12.95 17.93
CA PHE A 32 -19.07 13.31 16.57
C PHE A 32 -18.82 12.06 15.69
N TYR A 33 -18.04 11.10 16.17
CA TYR A 33 -17.72 9.90 15.39
C TYR A 33 -18.89 8.94 15.26
N VAL A 34 -19.73 8.80 16.29
CA VAL A 34 -20.98 8.03 16.22
C VAL A 34 -21.89 8.60 15.13
N SER A 35 -22.15 9.91 15.17
CA SER A 35 -22.98 10.57 14.14
C SER A 35 -22.39 10.44 12.73
N LYS A 36 -21.06 10.55 12.59
CA LYS A 36 -20.36 10.31 11.32
C LYS A 36 -20.54 8.88 10.80
N LEU A 37 -20.52 7.88 11.67
CA LEU A 37 -20.70 6.47 11.30
C LEU A 37 -22.16 6.19 10.91
N GLU A 38 -23.12 6.71 11.66
CA GLU A 38 -24.56 6.63 11.34
C GLU A 38 -24.85 7.24 9.96
N GLN A 39 -24.26 8.40 9.64
CA GLN A 39 -24.37 9.01 8.32
C GLN A 39 -23.76 8.17 7.17
N ASN A 40 -22.94 7.17 7.48
CA ASN A 40 -22.27 6.30 6.51
C ASN A 40 -22.69 4.83 6.64
N GLU A 41 -23.83 4.53 7.29
CA GLU A 41 -24.31 3.17 7.56
C GLU A 41 -24.38 2.29 6.30
N ASN A 42 -24.77 2.88 5.17
CA ASN A 42 -24.87 2.21 3.87
C ASN A 42 -23.67 2.49 2.93
N ASP A 43 -22.66 3.23 3.38
CA ASP A 43 -21.42 3.49 2.64
C ASP A 43 -20.22 2.82 3.36
N ALA A 44 -19.96 1.56 3.00
CA ALA A 44 -18.84 0.80 3.52
C ALA A 44 -17.49 1.51 3.30
N LYS A 45 -17.34 2.25 2.18
CA LYS A 45 -16.11 2.99 1.86
C LYS A 45 -15.97 4.23 2.73
N GLY A 46 -17.07 4.95 2.97
CA GLY A 46 -17.16 6.08 3.90
C GLY A 46 -16.87 5.69 5.34
N THR A 47 -17.50 4.61 5.81
CA THR A 47 -17.25 3.99 7.12
C THR A 47 -15.78 3.61 7.28
N TRP A 48 -15.20 2.95 6.27
CA TRP A 48 -13.78 2.58 6.32
C TRP A 48 -12.82 3.79 6.32
N LYS A 49 -13.20 4.91 5.68
CA LYS A 49 -12.43 6.16 5.77
C LYS A 49 -12.46 6.73 7.20
N ILE A 50 -13.62 6.74 7.85
CA ILE A 50 -13.79 7.22 9.22
C ILE A 50 -12.93 6.37 10.17
N ILE A 51 -13.01 5.04 10.08
CA ILE A 51 -12.20 4.11 10.89
C ILE A 51 -10.71 4.38 10.69
N LYS A 52 -10.24 4.49 9.44
CA LYS A 52 -8.82 4.78 9.16
C LYS A 52 -8.35 6.10 9.78
N SER A 53 -9.22 7.12 9.82
CA SER A 53 -8.89 8.42 10.42
C SER A 53 -8.68 8.37 11.93
N ILE A 54 -9.42 7.50 12.64
CA ILE A 54 -9.33 7.36 14.11
C ILE A 54 -8.30 6.32 14.55
N SER A 55 -8.06 5.30 13.73
CA SER A 55 -7.13 4.21 14.05
C SER A 55 -5.65 4.60 13.89
N GLY A 56 -5.34 5.85 13.51
CA GLY A 56 -3.97 6.28 13.24
C GLY A 56 -3.33 5.56 12.03
N MET A 57 -4.12 4.83 11.25
CA MET A 57 -3.71 4.10 10.03
C MET A 57 -3.48 5.05 8.84
N VAL A 58 -3.28 6.35 9.10
CA VAL A 58 -2.80 7.28 8.08
C VAL A 58 -1.46 6.73 7.63
N LYS A 59 -1.39 6.28 6.38
CA LYS A 59 -0.15 5.78 5.80
C LYS A 59 0.91 6.86 5.97
N GLN A 60 1.77 6.70 6.97
CA GLN A 60 3.10 7.26 6.90
C GLN A 60 3.73 6.46 5.76
N PHE A 61 3.66 7.01 4.55
CA PHE A 61 4.49 6.52 3.46
C PHE A 61 5.91 6.78 3.91
N LYS A 62 6.49 5.81 4.63
CA LYS A 62 7.91 5.78 4.93
C LYS A 62 8.56 5.51 3.59
N ARG A 63 8.87 6.60 2.88
CA ARG A 63 9.68 6.53 1.68
C ARG A 63 11.04 5.98 2.12
N VAL A 64 11.47 4.89 1.49
CA VAL A 64 12.82 4.39 1.68
C VAL A 64 13.73 5.43 1.01
N ASN A 65 14.47 6.16 1.84
CA ASN A 65 15.34 7.25 1.38
C ASN A 65 16.79 6.79 1.24
N SER A 66 17.13 5.63 1.78
CA SER A 66 18.45 5.06 1.65
C SER A 66 18.43 3.54 1.79
N LEU A 67 19.43 2.91 1.18
CA LEU A 67 19.73 1.50 1.27
C LEU A 67 21.14 1.36 1.85
N ARG A 68 21.27 0.60 2.94
CA ARG A 68 22.58 0.26 3.50
C ARG A 68 23.00 -1.12 2.98
N ILE A 69 24.15 -1.17 2.31
CA ILE A 69 24.79 -2.40 1.84
C ILE A 69 26.18 -2.41 2.45
N GLU A 70 26.44 -3.35 3.35
CA GLU A 70 27.70 -3.43 4.11
C GLU A 70 28.01 -2.09 4.81
N ASP A 71 29.12 -1.45 4.43
CA ASP A 71 29.58 -0.16 4.95
C ASP A 71 29.19 1.04 4.06
N ARG A 72 28.43 0.81 2.98
CA ARG A 72 27.97 1.86 2.07
C ARG A 72 26.50 2.21 2.33
N ILE A 73 26.21 3.51 2.29
CA ILE A 73 24.85 4.05 2.29
C ILE A 73 24.59 4.61 0.89
N ILE A 74 23.54 4.12 0.25
CA ILE A 74 23.09 4.52 -1.08
C ILE A 74 21.80 5.30 -0.91
N GLU A 75 21.78 6.56 -1.35
CA GLU A 75 20.62 7.45 -1.26
C GLU A 75 20.03 7.75 -2.65
N ASP A 76 20.80 7.48 -3.71
CA ASP A 76 20.33 7.61 -5.08
C ASP A 76 19.30 6.53 -5.41
N THR A 77 18.12 6.95 -5.84
CA THR A 77 16.99 6.06 -6.14
C THR A 77 17.25 5.08 -7.30
N PHE A 78 18.01 5.49 -8.32
CA PHE A 78 18.37 4.63 -9.44
C PHE A 78 19.38 3.59 -8.99
N GLU A 79 20.38 4.00 -8.21
CA GLU A 79 21.37 3.07 -7.66
C GLU A 79 20.73 2.07 -6.69
N MET A 80 19.83 2.52 -5.81
CA MET A 80 19.03 1.64 -4.97
C MET A 80 18.24 0.61 -5.78
N ALA A 81 17.58 1.05 -6.87
CA ALA A 81 16.81 0.15 -7.72
C ALA A 81 17.72 -0.87 -8.44
N SER A 82 18.89 -0.42 -8.89
CA SER A 82 19.91 -1.27 -9.50
C SER A 82 20.38 -2.36 -8.52
N GLU A 83 20.66 -2.00 -7.27
CA GLU A 83 21.06 -2.94 -6.23
C GLU A 83 19.95 -3.93 -5.89
N PHE A 84 18.70 -3.48 -5.80
CA PHE A 84 17.55 -4.39 -5.63
C PHE A 84 17.45 -5.39 -6.79
N ASN A 85 17.55 -4.91 -8.02
CA ASN A 85 17.49 -5.77 -9.21
C ASN A 85 18.64 -6.78 -9.19
N SER A 86 19.88 -6.32 -8.95
CA SER A 86 21.07 -7.16 -8.86
C SER A 86 20.89 -8.25 -7.79
N HIS A 87 20.46 -7.86 -6.59
CA HIS A 87 20.19 -8.80 -5.50
C HIS A 87 19.21 -9.90 -5.93
N PHE A 88 18.01 -9.53 -6.40
CA PHE A 88 16.98 -10.52 -6.73
C PHE A 88 17.29 -11.35 -7.98
N SER A 89 17.92 -10.77 -9.00
CA SER A 89 18.37 -11.51 -10.18
C SER A 89 19.45 -12.54 -9.81
N SER A 90 20.35 -12.22 -8.86
CA SER A 90 21.42 -13.13 -8.43
C SER A 90 20.95 -14.28 -7.53
N VAL A 91 19.73 -14.23 -6.96
CA VAL A 91 19.23 -15.27 -6.05
C VAL A 91 19.17 -16.63 -6.76
N ALA A 92 18.75 -16.65 -8.02
CA ALA A 92 18.65 -17.88 -8.80
C ALA A 92 20.02 -18.57 -8.94
N ASP A 93 21.09 -17.81 -9.17
CA ASP A 93 22.44 -18.34 -9.32
C ASP A 93 23.00 -18.83 -7.98
N LYS A 94 22.74 -18.10 -6.89
CA LYS A 94 23.06 -18.56 -5.53
C LYS A 94 22.38 -19.89 -5.23
N LEU A 95 21.10 -20.02 -5.54
CA LEU A 95 20.35 -21.25 -5.35
C LEU A 95 20.88 -22.40 -6.22
N ARG A 96 21.22 -22.14 -7.50
CA ARG A 96 21.81 -23.17 -8.39
C ARG A 96 23.06 -23.81 -7.81
N SER A 97 23.92 -23.03 -7.14
CA SER A 97 25.14 -23.55 -6.52
C SER A 97 24.87 -24.55 -5.38
N LEU A 98 23.69 -24.48 -4.76
CA LEU A 98 23.27 -25.37 -3.68
C LEU A 98 22.49 -26.60 -4.19
N LEU A 99 22.03 -26.58 -5.44
CA LEU A 99 21.31 -27.71 -6.02
C LEU A 99 22.29 -28.84 -6.38
N PRO A 100 21.89 -30.12 -6.22
CA PRO A 100 22.68 -31.23 -6.71
C PRO A 100 22.95 -31.07 -8.20
N GLN A 101 24.21 -31.21 -8.60
CA GLN A 101 24.56 -31.30 -10.02
C GLN A 101 24.01 -32.63 -10.54
N THR A 102 22.81 -32.57 -11.12
CA THR A 102 22.19 -33.73 -11.73
C THR A 102 22.68 -33.84 -13.16
N ASN A 103 23.11 -35.04 -13.55
CA ASN A 103 23.44 -35.32 -14.94
C ASN A 103 22.15 -35.22 -15.75
N PHE A 104 21.97 -34.09 -16.43
CA PHE A 104 20.78 -33.81 -17.21
C PHE A 104 20.75 -34.72 -18.44
N ASP A 105 19.89 -35.72 -18.40
CA ASP A 105 19.69 -36.64 -19.52
C ASP A 105 18.77 -36.00 -20.56
N MET A 106 19.39 -35.42 -21.59
CA MET A 106 18.70 -34.82 -22.73
C MET A 106 17.71 -35.81 -23.40
N TYR A 107 18.04 -37.11 -23.45
CA TYR A 107 17.17 -38.09 -24.11
C TYR A 107 15.86 -38.29 -23.33
N LYS A 108 15.90 -38.27 -21.99
CA LYS A 108 14.69 -38.31 -21.16
C LYS A 108 13.80 -37.10 -21.38
N LEU A 109 14.37 -35.89 -21.46
CA LEU A 109 13.59 -34.69 -21.77
C LEU A 109 12.95 -34.79 -23.16
N ILE A 110 13.73 -35.16 -24.18
CA ILE A 110 13.23 -35.28 -25.55
C ILE A 110 12.09 -36.31 -25.62
N ASN A 111 12.24 -37.46 -24.97
CA ASN A 111 11.21 -38.49 -24.94
C ASN A 111 9.97 -38.03 -24.17
N PHE A 112 10.14 -37.35 -23.03
CA PHE A 112 9.02 -36.76 -22.29
C PHE A 112 8.26 -35.76 -23.15
N VAL A 113 8.95 -34.80 -23.78
CA VAL A 113 8.34 -33.78 -24.65
C VAL A 113 7.63 -34.45 -25.82
N ARG A 114 8.25 -35.41 -26.51
CA ARG A 114 7.60 -36.16 -27.61
C ARG A 114 6.37 -36.94 -27.15
N SER A 115 6.39 -37.53 -25.95
CA SER A 115 5.25 -38.28 -25.42
C SER A 115 4.05 -37.38 -25.05
N LYS A 116 4.31 -36.10 -24.76
CA LYS A 116 3.29 -35.12 -24.36
C LYS A 116 2.86 -34.18 -25.48
N LYS A 117 3.71 -33.99 -26.49
CA LYS A 117 3.41 -33.18 -27.65
C LYS A 117 2.49 -33.95 -28.58
N ASP A 118 1.31 -33.40 -28.82
CA ASP A 118 0.45 -33.85 -29.91
C ASP A 118 1.16 -33.53 -31.25
N ASN A 119 1.36 -34.56 -32.07
CA ASN A 119 2.09 -34.45 -33.34
C ASN A 119 1.41 -33.47 -34.31
N ASN A 120 0.11 -33.23 -34.15
CA ASN A 120 -0.66 -32.34 -35.02
C ASN A 120 -0.70 -30.88 -34.55
N VAL A 121 -0.11 -30.56 -33.39
CA VAL A 121 -0.12 -29.19 -32.85
C VAL A 121 1.23 -28.52 -33.12
N LEU A 122 1.23 -27.59 -34.07
CA LEU A 122 2.36 -26.69 -34.30
C LEU A 122 2.34 -25.59 -33.21
N PHE A 123 3.33 -25.62 -32.32
CA PHE A 123 3.55 -24.51 -31.40
C PHE A 123 4.00 -23.29 -32.19
N SER A 124 3.09 -22.33 -32.36
CA SER A 124 3.38 -21.03 -32.95
C SER A 124 3.29 -19.98 -31.86
N ILE A 125 4.34 -19.18 -31.71
CA ILE A 125 4.29 -17.98 -30.89
C ILE A 125 3.47 -16.96 -31.70
N PRO A 126 2.27 -16.57 -31.25
CA PRO A 126 1.45 -15.64 -32.01
C PRO A 126 2.20 -14.31 -32.15
N PRO A 127 2.12 -13.63 -33.31
CA PRO A 127 2.79 -12.35 -33.50
C PRO A 127 2.32 -11.36 -32.44
N ILE A 128 3.28 -10.65 -31.86
CA ILE A 128 3.03 -9.54 -30.95
C ILE A 128 2.67 -8.34 -31.82
N THR A 129 1.38 -8.02 -31.89
CA THR A 129 0.88 -6.87 -32.64
C THR A 129 0.82 -5.64 -31.73
N GLU A 130 0.96 -4.45 -32.32
CA GLU A 130 0.83 -3.18 -31.58
C GLU A 130 -0.49 -3.09 -30.81
N VAL A 131 -1.58 -3.59 -31.40
CA VAL A 131 -2.92 -3.64 -30.78
C VAL A 131 -2.88 -4.45 -29.47
N LYS A 132 -2.27 -5.63 -29.48
CA LYS A 132 -2.15 -6.47 -28.27
C LYS A 132 -1.33 -5.79 -27.18
N VAL A 133 -0.26 -5.10 -27.55
CA VAL A 133 0.58 -4.35 -26.60
C VAL A 133 -0.24 -3.22 -25.98
N ILE A 134 -0.96 -2.45 -26.80
CA ILE A 134 -1.82 -1.36 -26.35
C ILE A 134 -2.91 -1.88 -25.41
N ASP A 135 -3.55 -2.99 -25.71
CA ASP A 135 -4.60 -3.58 -24.86
C ASP A 135 -4.06 -4.03 -23.51
N CYS A 136 -2.89 -4.69 -23.49
CA CYS A 136 -2.22 -5.08 -22.24
C CYS A 136 -1.84 -3.87 -21.37
N LEU A 137 -1.42 -2.76 -21.99
CA LEU A 137 -1.08 -1.52 -21.29
C LEU A 137 -2.33 -0.79 -20.79
N LYS A 138 -3.40 -0.73 -21.59
CA LYS A 138 -4.69 -0.14 -21.20
C LYS A 138 -5.33 -0.87 -20.02
N PHE A 139 -5.26 -2.21 -20.00
CA PHE A 139 -5.77 -3.00 -18.88
C PHE A 139 -5.11 -2.63 -17.54
N ARG A 140 -3.81 -2.27 -17.56
CA ARG A 140 -3.09 -1.77 -16.39
C ARG A 140 -3.42 -0.32 -16.05
N ALA A 141 -3.64 0.55 -17.05
CA ALA A 141 -3.98 1.96 -16.83
C ALA A 141 -5.35 2.16 -16.16
N LEU A 142 -6.34 1.32 -16.49
CA LEU A 142 -7.70 1.41 -15.92
C LEU A 142 -7.78 1.04 -14.42
N VAL A 143 -6.78 0.34 -13.89
CA VAL A 143 -6.71 0.02 -12.45
C VAL A 143 -6.26 1.24 -11.61
N HIS A 144 -5.70 2.28 -12.23
CA HIS A 144 -5.06 3.39 -11.51
C HIS A 144 -5.64 4.79 -11.75
N ILE A 145 -6.63 4.97 -12.62
CA ILE A 145 -7.25 6.29 -12.85
C ILE A 145 -8.69 6.29 -12.33
N LYS A 146 -8.91 6.80 -11.11
CA LYS A 146 -10.22 7.33 -10.71
C LYS A 146 -10.25 8.81 -11.09
N PRO A 147 -11.28 9.29 -11.83
CA PRO A 147 -11.33 10.69 -12.23
C PRO A 147 -11.54 11.59 -11.00
N VAL A 148 -10.71 12.62 -10.89
CA VAL A 148 -10.96 13.80 -10.07
C VAL A 148 -12.14 14.52 -10.70
N VAL A 149 -13.25 14.61 -9.97
CA VAL A 149 -14.40 15.45 -10.34
C VAL A 149 -14.08 16.85 -9.85
N SER A 150 -13.82 17.77 -10.77
CA SER A 150 -13.74 19.20 -10.51
C SER A 150 -15.16 19.77 -10.56
N THR A 151 -15.75 20.07 -9.41
CA THR A 151 -16.95 20.91 -9.33
C THR A 151 -16.51 22.36 -9.21
N SER A 152 -16.55 23.09 -10.32
CA SER A 152 -16.57 24.56 -10.30
C SER A 152 -18.03 25.01 -10.34
N SER A 153 -18.53 25.46 -9.19
CA SER A 153 -19.74 26.27 -9.07
C SER A 153 -19.31 27.72 -9.03
N VAL A 154 -19.80 28.55 -9.96
CA VAL A 154 -19.83 30.01 -9.79
C VAL A 154 -21.22 30.49 -10.19
N HIS A 155 -21.77 31.29 -9.31
CA HIS A 155 -23.15 31.75 -9.17
C HIS A 155 -23.71 32.59 -10.33
N GLU A 156 -25.01 32.37 -10.58
CA GLU A 156 -25.96 33.34 -11.13
C GLU A 156 -26.01 34.63 -10.29
N CYS A 157 -25.89 35.78 -10.98
CA CYS A 157 -26.46 37.05 -10.55
C CYS A 157 -27.28 37.58 -11.74
N SER A 158 -28.61 37.52 -11.63
CA SER A 158 -29.52 38.25 -12.51
C SER A 158 -30.21 39.34 -11.69
N SER A 159 -30.20 40.55 -12.25
CA SER A 159 -30.89 41.76 -11.75
C SER A 159 -32.41 41.69 -11.93
#